data_AF-A0A945QUM4-F1
#
_entry.id   AF-A0A945QUM4-F1
#
_cell.length_a   1.000
_cell.length_b   1.000
_cell.length_c   1.000
_cell.angle_alpha   90.00
_cell.angle_beta   90.00
_cell.angle_gamma   90.00
#
_symmetry.space_group_name_H-M   'P 1'
#
loop_
_entity.id
_entity.type
_entity.pdbx_description
1 polymer ?
#
loop_
_entity_poly.entity_id
_entity_poly.type
_entity_poly.pdbx_seq_one_letter_code
_entity_poly.pdbx_strand_id
1 'polypeptide(L)' 'MLRQLHEQEQTHNIPVILVTAYSDLDSVQRAWGLQVIDYERKPIRVAELKQRLGKYLDAAPSKA' A
#
# COMPACT_ATOMS: atom_id res chain seq x y z
N MET A 1 12.17 -5.63 4.21
CA MET A 1 11.48 -5.52 2.90
C MET A 1 10.92 -4.10 2.66
N LEU A 2 9.81 -3.66 3.28
CA LEU A 2 9.26 -2.31 3.02
C LEU A 2 10.28 -1.19 3.19
N ARG A 3 11.06 -1.24 4.29
CA ARG A 3 12.17 -0.33 4.54
C ARG A 3 13.16 -0.24 3.37
N GLN A 4 13.50 -1.37 2.74
CA GLN A 4 14.47 -1.41 1.64
C GLN A 4 13.91 -0.77 0.36
N LEU A 5 12.60 -0.87 0.12
CA LEU A 5 11.95 -0.17 -1.00
C LEU A 5 11.96 1.34 -0.79
N HIS A 6 11.86 1.81 0.45
CA HIS A 6 11.87 3.24 0.74
C HIS A 6 13.28 3.84 0.80
N GLU A 7 14.29 3.05 1.14
CA GLU A 7 15.69 3.50 1.21
C GLU A 7 16.38 3.62 -0.16
N GLN A 8 15.77 3.10 -1.25
CA GLN A 8 16.34 3.19 -2.59
C GLN A 8 15.70 4.32 -3.42
N GLU A 9 16.51 5.21 -4.00
CA GLU A 9 16.05 6.33 -4.83
C GLU A 9 15.15 5.88 -6.00
N GLN A 10 15.37 4.69 -6.56
CA GLN A 10 14.56 4.21 -7.68
C GLN A 10 13.18 3.72 -7.25
N THR A 11 12.98 3.36 -5.99
CA THR A 11 11.76 2.70 -5.50
C THR A 11 11.04 3.43 -4.36
N HIS A 12 11.65 4.48 -3.79
CA HIS A 12 11.09 5.26 -2.67
C HIS A 12 9.73 5.91 -2.95
N ASN A 13 9.43 6.24 -4.20
CA ASN A 13 8.16 6.87 -4.61
C ASN A 13 7.10 5.86 -5.04
N ILE A 14 7.35 4.55 -4.96
CA ILE A 14 6.36 3.55 -5.35
C ILE A 14 5.29 3.45 -4.26
N PRO A 15 4.01 3.72 -4.56
CA PRO A 15 2.94 3.57 -3.59
C PRO A 15 2.74 2.09 -3.23
N VAL A 16 2.70 1.78 -1.92
CA VAL A 16 2.52 0.41 -1.42
C VAL A 16 1.19 0.26 -0.68
N ILE A 17 0.39 -0.71 -1.11
CA ILE A 17 -0.83 -1.17 -0.40
C ILE A 17 -0.51 -2.51 0.28
N LEU A 18 -0.67 -2.57 1.60
CA LEU A 18 -0.38 -3.77 2.37
C LEU A 18 -1.57 -4.74 2.38
N VAL A 19 -1.37 -6.00 1.99
CA VAL A 19 -2.45 -7.02 2.04
C VAL A 19 -2.32 -7.89 3.30
N THR A 20 -3.33 -7.87 4.18
CA THR A 20 -3.29 -8.52 5.51
C THR A 20 -4.48 -9.46 5.78
N ALA A 21 -4.31 -10.45 6.67
CA ALA A 21 -5.40 -11.26 7.21
C ALA A 21 -5.88 -10.66 8.55
N TYR A 22 -7.19 -10.64 8.77
CA TYR A 22 -7.88 -9.85 9.81
C TYR A 22 -7.48 -10.10 11.28
N SER A 23 -6.71 -11.14 11.58
CA SER A 23 -6.43 -11.57 12.97
C SER A 23 -5.55 -10.62 13.79
N ASP A 24 -5.00 -9.57 13.17
CA ASP A 24 -3.84 -8.88 13.71
C ASP A 24 -3.99 -7.37 13.50
N LEU A 25 -5.01 -6.78 14.12
CA LEU A 25 -5.20 -5.32 14.21
C LEU A 25 -3.94 -4.65 14.79
N ASP A 26 -3.18 -5.34 15.65
CA ASP A 26 -1.86 -4.91 16.13
C ASP A 26 -0.80 -4.87 15.02
N SER A 27 -0.80 -5.82 14.08
CA SER A 27 0.04 -5.75 12.88
C SER A 27 -0.37 -4.64 11.91
N VAL A 28 -1.66 -4.29 11.83
CA VAL A 28 -2.13 -3.13 11.06
C VAL A 28 -1.69 -1.82 11.71
N GLN A 29 -1.74 -1.71 13.05
CA GLN A 29 -1.24 -0.54 13.76
C GLN A 29 0.28 -0.38 13.65
N ARG A 30 1.05 -1.47 13.71
CA ARG A 30 2.48 -1.44 13.38
C ARG A 30 2.72 -1.01 11.92
N ALA A 31 1.82 -1.39 11.01
CA ALA A 31 1.89 -1.00 9.60
C ALA A 31 1.50 0.46 9.34
N TRP A 32 0.68 1.10 10.17
CA TRP A 32 0.41 2.55 10.07
C TRP A 32 1.62 3.43 10.36
N GLY A 33 2.62 2.92 11.08
CA GLY A 33 3.94 3.56 11.22
C GLY A 33 4.89 3.27 10.06
N LEU A 34 4.51 2.42 9.10
CA LEU A 34 5.26 2.14 7.88
C LEU A 34 4.74 3.09 6.80
N GLN A 35 5.61 3.52 5.88
CA GLN A 35 5.24 4.45 4.79
C GLN A 35 4.41 3.75 3.70
N VAL A 36 3.36 3.03 4.09
CA VAL A 36 2.34 2.45 3.22
C VAL A 36 1.20 3.44 3.05
N ILE A 37 0.58 3.43 1.87
CA ILE A 37 -0.48 4.38 1.54
C ILE A 37 -1.88 3.87 1.89
N ASP A 38 -2.05 2.54 1.99
CA ASP A 38 -3.31 1.88 2.31
C ASP A 38 -3.09 0.41 2.72
N TYR A 39 -4.16 -0.26 3.14
CA TYR A 39 -4.19 -1.69 3.41
C TYR A 39 -5.40 -2.36 2.74
N GLU A 40 -5.29 -3.65 2.43
CA GLU A 40 -6.34 -4.50 1.87
C GLU A 40 -6.46 -5.79 2.68
N ARG A 41 -7.69 -6.24 2.92
CA ARG A 41 -7.92 -7.45 3.74
C ARG A 41 -8.07 -8.66 2.84
N LYS A 42 -7.59 -9.81 3.34
CA LYS A 42 -7.92 -11.11 2.77
C LYS A 42 -9.27 -11.61 3.31
N PRO A 43 -10.12 -12.23 2.49
CA PRO A 43 -9.96 -12.41 1.03
C PRO A 43 -10.15 -11.10 0.27
N ILE A 44 -9.34 -10.89 -0.77
CA ILE A 44 -9.32 -9.64 -1.55
C ILE A 44 -10.65 -9.47 -2.28
N ARG A 45 -11.29 -8.32 -2.06
CA ARG A 45 -12.49 -7.92 -2.78
C ARG A 45 -12.10 -7.04 -3.96
N VAL A 46 -12.12 -7.63 -5.16
CA VAL A 46 -11.61 -7.00 -6.39
C VAL A 46 -12.26 -5.63 -6.67
N ALA A 47 -13.56 -5.49 -6.40
CA ALA A 47 -14.25 -4.21 -6.58
C ALA A 47 -13.71 -3.10 -5.67
N GLU A 48 -13.48 -3.42 -4.39
CA GLU A 48 -12.93 -2.48 -3.40
C GLU A 48 -11.47 -2.14 -3.73
N LEU A 49 -10.67 -3.14 -4.13
CA LEU A 49 -9.29 -2.93 -4.56
C LEU A 49 -9.20 -2.02 -5.79
N LYS A 50 -10.08 -2.20 -6.79
CA LYS A 50 -10.13 -1.33 -7.98
C LYS A 50 -10.43 0.12 -7.63
N GLN A 51 -11.35 0.36 -6.71
CA GLN A 51 -11.66 1.71 -6.25
C GLN A 51 -10.46 2.36 -5.54
N ARG A 52 -9.71 1.58 -4.73
CA ARG A 52 -8.49 2.07 -4.08
C ARG A 52 -7.40 2.37 -5.10
N LEU A 53 -7.16 1.46 -6.04
CA LEU A 53 -6.18 1.65 -7.11
C LEU A 53 -6.44 2.92 -7.91
N GLY A 54 -7.70 3.21 -8.28
CA GLY A 54 -8.06 4.45 -8.98
C GLY A 54 -7.56 5.71 -8.26
N LYS A 55 -7.76 5.80 -6.94
CA LYS A 55 -7.31 6.95 -6.13
C LYS A 55 -5.81 7.23 -6.24
N TYR A 56 -4.99 6.18 -6.34
CA TYR A 56 -3.52 6.32 -6.32
C TYR A 56 -2.90 6.33 -7.72
N LEU A 57 -3.52 5.68 -8.70
CA LEU A 57 -3.06 5.71 -10.09
C LEU A 57 -3.36 7.07 -10.75
N ASP A 58 -4.50 7.68 -10.44
CA ASP A 58 -4.86 9.00 -10.97
C ASP A 58 -4.07 10.15 -10.32
N ALA A 59 -3.51 9.91 -9.12
CA ALA A 59 -2.71 10.88 -8.36
C ALA A 59 -1.19 10.73 -8.57
N ALA A 60 -0.73 9.66 -9.23
CA ALA A 60 0.68 9.47 -9.52
C ALA A 60 1.09 10.41 -10.67
N PRO A 61 2.20 11.16 -10.57
CA PRO A 61 2.69 11.94 -11.70
C PRO A 61 2.96 10.98 -12.86
N SER A 62 2.19 11.15 -13.94
CA SER A 62 2.41 10.48 -15.21
C SER A 62 3.87 10.68 -15.58
N LYS A 63 4.63 9.58 -15.66
CA LYS A 63 6.03 9.60 -16.06
C LYS A 63 6.09 10.17 -17.48
N ALA A 64 6.48 11.43 -17.60
CA ALA A 64 6.83 12.08 -18.86
C ALA A 64 8.18 11.55 -19.37
#